data_AF-A0A9E5TEU0-F1
#
_entry.id   AF-A0A9E5TEU0-F1
#
_cell.length_a   1.000
_cell.length_b   1.000
_cell.length_c   1.000
_cell.angle_alpha   90.00
_cell.angle_beta   90.00
_cell.angle_gamma   90.00
#
_symmetry.space_group_name_H-M   'P 1'
#
loop_
_entity.id
_entity.type
_entity.pdbx_description
1 polymer ?
#
loop_
_entity_poly.entity_id
_entity_poly.type
_entity_poly.pdbx_seq_one_letter_code
_entity_poly.pdbx_strand_id
1 'polypeptide(L)' 'MMVGGNIAGHTRVMTTAIVLETGKGNFALAIALGLILLFIALLINLALTYLQMGKGSA' A
#
# COMPACT_ATOMS: atom_id res chain seq x y z
N MET A 1 -5.28 0.69 -20.55
CA MET A 1 -6.18 1.74 -20.02
C MET A 1 -6.61 1.33 -18.62
N MET A 2 -6.59 2.25 -17.67
CA MET A 2 -7.14 2.01 -16.34
C MET A 2 -8.65 2.28 -16.37
N VAL A 3 -9.46 1.24 -16.17
CA VAL A 3 -10.91 1.30 -16.28
C VAL A 3 -11.49 1.59 -14.88
N GLY A 4 -11.94 2.83 -14.65
CA GLY A 4 -12.54 3.26 -13.37
C GLY A 4 -11.58 3.40 -12.18
N GLY A 5 -12.02 4.09 -11.11
CA GLY A 5 -11.34 4.14 -9.80
C GLY A 5 -10.01 4.91 -9.71
N ASN A 6 -9.55 5.59 -10.76
CA ASN A 6 -8.25 6.29 -10.74
C ASN A 6 -8.31 7.79 -10.37
N ILE A 7 -9.36 8.27 -9.72
CA ILE A 7 -9.47 9.72 -9.48
C ILE A 7 -8.49 10.09 -8.36
N ALA A 8 -7.56 11.01 -8.66
CA ALA A 8 -6.57 11.49 -7.69
C ALA A 8 -7.27 11.99 -6.44
N GLY A 9 -6.82 11.55 -5.26
CA GLY A 9 -7.37 12.01 -3.98
C GLY A 9 -8.77 11.51 -3.62
N HIS A 10 -9.45 10.77 -4.50
CA HIS A 10 -10.80 10.27 -4.24
C HIS A 10 -10.88 8.75 -4.23
N THR A 11 -10.53 8.12 -5.34
CA THR A 11 -10.72 6.66 -5.53
C THR A 11 -9.43 5.93 -5.85
N ARG A 12 -8.35 6.67 -6.17
CA ARG A 12 -7.06 6.10 -6.55
C ARG A 12 -6.40 5.39 -5.37
N VAL A 13 -6.28 4.08 -5.51
CA VAL A 13 -5.55 3.25 -4.55
C VAL A 13 -4.05 3.49 -4.69
N MET A 14 -3.33 3.41 -3.58
CA MET A 14 -1.89 3.67 -3.51
C MET A 14 -1.08 2.78 -4.46
N THR A 15 -1.46 1.51 -4.62
CA THR A 15 -0.83 0.57 -5.58
C THR A 15 -0.93 1.05 -7.03
N THR A 16 -2.05 1.68 -7.40
CA THR A 16 -2.20 2.21 -8.75
C THR A 16 -1.49 3.54 -8.96
N ALA A 17 -1.40 4.37 -7.91
CA ALA A 17 -0.55 5.56 -7.94
C ALA A 17 0.93 5.19 -8.20
N ILE A 18 1.42 4.12 -7.57
CA ILE A 18 2.77 3.60 -7.82
C ILE A 18 2.96 3.22 -9.30
N VAL A 19 2.04 2.43 -9.87
CA VAL A 19 2.11 2.03 -11.28
C VAL A 19 2.05 3.24 -12.21
N LEU A 20 1.20 4.23 -11.90
CA LEU A 20 1.06 5.45 -12.68
C LEU A 20 2.36 6.28 -12.69
N GLU A 21 2.98 6.48 -11.52
CA GLU A 21 4.22 7.25 -11.41
C GLU A 21 5.41 6.51 -12.05
N THR A 22 5.49 5.18 -11.92
CA THR A 22 6.45 4.35 -12.66
C THR A 22 6.27 4.48 -14.17
N GLY A 23 5.02 4.46 -14.66
CA GLY A 23 4.70 4.63 -16.08
C GLY A 23 5.02 6.03 -16.63
N LYS A 24 5.07 7.05 -15.77
CA LYS A 24 5.52 8.41 -16.11
C LYS A 24 7.05 8.58 -16.02
N GLY A 25 7.79 7.55 -15.59
CA GLY A 25 9.24 7.63 -15.35
C GLY A 25 9.61 8.27 -14.01
N ASN A 26 8.64 8.55 -13.13
CA ASN A 26 8.88 9.14 -11.81
C ASN A 26 9.19 8.05 -10.76
N PHE A 27 10.32 7.37 -10.95
CA PHE A 27 10.70 6.20 -10.14
C PHE A 27 10.97 6.55 -8.68
N ALA A 28 11.53 7.73 -8.39
CA ALA A 28 11.79 8.16 -7.02
C ALA A 28 10.51 8.21 -6.18
N LEU A 29 9.45 8.82 -6.71
CA LEU A 29 8.16 8.88 -6.04
C LEU A 29 7.49 7.50 -5.95
N ALA A 30 7.57 6.70 -7.02
CA ALA A 30 7.00 5.35 -7.03
C ALA A 30 7.65 4.44 -5.97
N ILE A 31 8.98 4.49 -5.83
CA ILE A 31 9.72 3.72 -4.82
C ILE A 31 9.36 4.19 -3.41
N ALA A 32 9.30 5.52 -3.18
CA ALA A 32 8.91 6.07 -1.89
C ALA A 32 7.51 5.60 -1.46
N LEU A 33 6.54 5.67 -2.37
CA LEU A 33 5.17 5.18 -2.13
C LEU A 33 5.14 3.66 -1.88
N GLY A 34 5.96 2.90 -2.61
CA GLY A 34 6.10 1.45 -2.41
C GLY A 34 6.63 1.09 -1.02
N LEU A 35 7.65 1.80 -0.54
CA LEU A 35 8.21 1.60 0.81
C LEU A 35 7.20 1.96 1.91
N ILE A 36 6.46 3.07 1.74
CA ILE A 36 5.39 3.47 2.68
C ILE A 36 4.31 2.37 2.75
N LEU A 37 3.87 1.88 1.59
CA LEU A 37 2.86 0.83 1.53
C LEU A 37 3.32 -0.45 2.23
N LEU A 38 4.57 -0.88 1.98
CA LEU A 38 5.16 -2.05 2.61
C LEU A 38 5.25 -1.89 4.13
N PHE A 39 5.69 -0.73 4.61
CA PHE A 39 5.80 -0.43 6.03
C PHE A 39 4.43 -0.51 6.73
N ILE A 40 3.39 0.09 6.14
CA ILE A 40 2.02 0.03 6.66
C ILE A 40 1.52 -1.43 6.68
N ALA A 41 1.73 -2.18 5.60
CA ALA A 41 1.30 -3.58 5.51
C ALA A 41 1.96 -4.45 6.61
N LEU A 42 3.26 -4.28 6.82
CA LEU A 42 3.99 -4.99 7.86
C LEU A 42 3.53 -4.59 9.27
N LEU A 43 3.32 -3.29 9.52
CA LEU A 43 2.82 -2.82 10.81
C LEU A 43 1.45 -3.41 11.14
N ILE A 44 0.52 -3.38 10.18
CA ILE A 44 -0.81 -3.95 10.38
C ILE A 44 -0.71 -5.46 10.59
N ASN A 45 0.08 -6.16 9.78
CA ASN A 45 0.25 -7.60 9.91
C ASN A 45 0.83 -7.97 11.29
N LEU A 46 1.91 -7.31 11.71
CA LEU A 46 2.56 -7.54 12.99
C LEU A 46 1.63 -7.22 14.18
N ALA A 47 0.88 -6.12 14.09
CA ALA A 47 -0.11 -5.76 15.11
C ALA A 47 -1.21 -6.84 15.23
N LEU A 48 -1.75 -7.31 14.10
CA LEU A 48 -2.74 -8.39 14.08
C LEU A 48 -2.16 -9.69 14.63
N THR A 49 -0.94 -10.06 14.24
CA THR A 49 -0.25 -11.25 14.76
C THR A 49 -0.03 -11.16 16.26
N TYR A 50 0.39 -10.01 16.78
CA TYR A 50 0.57 -9.79 18.22
C TYR A 50 -0.75 -9.94 18.99
N LEU A 51 -1.84 -9.37 18.47
CA LEU A 51 -3.18 -9.48 19.07
C LEU A 51 -3.73 -10.92 19.01
N GLN A 52 -3.45 -11.66 17.93
CA GLN A 52 -3.88 -13.06 17.78
C GLN A 52 -3.07 -14.00 18.68
N MET A 53 -1.77 -13.78 18.82
CA MET A 53 -0.90 -14.57 19.70
C MET A 53 -1.34 -14.50 21.16
N GLY A 54 -1.91 -13.36 21.61
CA GLY A 54 -2.54 -13.24 22.92
C GLY A 54 -3.88 -13.99 23.09
N LYS A 55 -4.53 -14.42 22.00
CA LYS A 55 -5.82 -15.16 21.99
C LYS A 55 -5.68 -16.63 21.62
N GLY A 56 -4.52 -17.09 21.15
CA GLY A 56 -4.30 -18.43 20.58
C GLY A 56 -3.69 -19.47 21.53
N SER A 57 -3.53 -19.18 22.82
CA SER A 57 -3.08 -20.15 23.84
C SER A 57 -4.18 -20.47 24.86
N ALA A 58 -5.38 -20.79 24.37
CA ALA A 58 -6.45 -21.41 25.16
C ALA A 58 -6.73 -22.81 24.61
#